data_AF-A0AAV8WV42-F1
#
_entry.id   AF-A0AAV8WV42-F1
#
_cell.length_a   1.000
_cell.length_b   1.000
_cell.length_c   1.000
_cell.angle_alpha   90.00
_cell.angle_beta   90.00
_cell.angle_gamma   90.00
#
_symmetry.space_group_name_H-M   'P 1'
#
loop_
_entity.id
_entity.type
_entity.pdbx_description
1 polymer ?
#
loop_
_entity_poly.entity_id
_entity_poly.type
_entity_poly.pdbx_seq_one_letter_code
_entity_poly.pdbx_strand_id
1 'polypeptide(L)'
;MIEQSPTRYWGPVTGNNKKNLQFSDNSGIHTSLYDNYHKTSYDFFKLLITDDIIQLCVTETNRYAAQEKAKGSRRSRIQEWKDTTQDEMEKFIGCIMWMGLVALPSINAYWSKSFIYKK
;
A
#
# COMPACT_ATOMS: atom_id res chain seq x y z
N MET A 1 -46.10 5.73 16.83
CA MET A 1 -45.98 4.69 15.79
C MET A 1 -44.61 4.87 15.15
N ILE A 2 -43.70 3.91 15.33
CA ILE A 2 -42.30 3.99 14.85
C ILE A 2 -42.23 3.23 13.53
N GLU A 3 -41.97 3.96 12.45
CA GLU A 3 -41.80 3.39 11.11
C GLU A 3 -40.43 2.71 11.05
N GLN A 4 -40.41 1.37 11.11
CA GLN A 4 -39.17 0.60 11.03
C GLN A 4 -38.65 0.64 9.58
N SER A 5 -37.41 1.08 9.41
CA SER A 5 -36.72 1.01 8.12
C SER A 5 -36.59 -0.45 7.65
N PRO A 6 -36.77 -0.75 6.35
CA PRO A 6 -36.76 -2.12 5.87
C PRO A 6 -35.38 -2.76 6.05
N THR A 7 -35.36 -3.96 6.63
CA THR A 7 -34.14 -4.75 6.83
C THR A 7 -33.61 -5.26 5.50
N ARG A 8 -32.37 -4.88 5.15
CA ARG A 8 -31.68 -5.42 3.96
C ARG A 8 -31.07 -6.78 4.30
N TYR A 9 -31.57 -7.84 3.68
CA TYR A 9 -30.99 -9.18 3.77
C TYR A 9 -30.15 -9.48 2.52
N TRP A 10 -28.96 -10.07 2.71
CA TRP A 10 -28.11 -10.55 1.62
C TRP A 10 -28.62 -11.91 1.12
N GLY A 11 -29.00 -11.99 -0.15
CA GLY A 11 -29.49 -13.22 -0.78
C GLY A 11 -29.18 -13.27 -2.28
N PRO A 12 -29.56 -14.37 -2.97
CA PRO A 12 -29.37 -14.51 -4.41
C PRO A 12 -30.05 -13.34 -5.13
N VAL A 13 -29.32 -12.66 -6.02
CA VAL A 13 -29.84 -11.52 -6.78
C VAL A 13 -30.89 -12.03 -7.76
N THR A 14 -32.17 -11.87 -7.41
CA THR A 14 -33.29 -12.19 -8.29
C THR A 14 -33.80 -10.91 -8.98
N GLY A 15 -33.86 -10.93 -10.32
CA GLY A 15 -34.38 -9.83 -11.15
C GLY A 15 -33.33 -8.88 -11.75
N ASN A 16 -33.77 -8.04 -12.70
CA ASN A 16 -32.96 -7.02 -13.39
C ASN A 16 -32.78 -5.74 -12.53
N ASN A 17 -32.43 -5.91 -11.25
CA ASN A 17 -32.26 -4.83 -10.27
C ASN A 17 -30.96 -4.02 -10.44
N LYS A 18 -30.41 -3.97 -11.67
CA LYS A 18 -29.23 -3.16 -11.97
C LYS A 18 -29.63 -1.70 -11.96
N LYS A 19 -29.31 -1.00 -10.88
CA LYS A 19 -29.40 0.47 -10.86
C LYS A 19 -28.52 1.02 -11.98
N ASN A 20 -29.12 1.77 -12.91
CA ASN A 20 -28.37 2.45 -13.94
C ASN A 20 -27.71 3.68 -13.30
N LEU A 21 -26.47 3.51 -12.84
CA LEU A 21 -25.64 4.59 -12.32
C LEU A 21 -25.10 5.37 -13.52
N GLN A 22 -25.82 6.41 -13.93
CA GLN A 22 -25.32 7.36 -14.93
C GLN A 22 -24.29 8.25 -14.25
N PHE A 23 -23.03 8.14 -14.66
CA PHE A 23 -21.98 9.06 -14.21
C PHE A 23 -22.14 10.37 -14.99
N SER A 24 -22.54 11.44 -14.30
CA SER A 24 -22.76 12.77 -14.88
C SER A 24 -21.61 13.74 -14.62
N ASP A 25 -20.63 13.34 -13.84
CA ASP A 25 -19.49 14.18 -13.47
C ASP A 25 -18.42 14.20 -14.57
N ASN A 26 -17.50 15.15 -14.44
CA ASN A 26 -16.37 15.26 -15.34
C ASN A 26 -15.39 14.11 -15.07
N SER A 27 -15.25 13.22 -16.06
CA SER A 27 -14.23 12.18 -16.06
C SER A 27 -12.84 12.80 -16.18
N GLY A 28 -11.86 12.28 -15.43
CA GLY A 28 -10.46 12.66 -15.54
C GLY A 28 -9.85 13.11 -14.22
N ILE A 29 -8.63 13.64 -14.30
CA ILE A 29 -7.93 14.20 -13.13
C ILE A 29 -8.59 15.54 -12.79
N HIS A 30 -8.96 15.70 -11.52
CA HIS A 30 -9.51 16.95 -11.03
C HIS A 30 -8.45 18.07 -11.17
N THR A 31 -8.75 19.10 -11.95
CA THR A 31 -7.77 20.16 -12.32
C THR A 31 -7.18 20.86 -11.10
N SER A 32 -7.91 20.97 -9.99
CA SER A 32 -7.34 21.54 -8.76
C SER A 32 -6.19 20.74 -8.16
N LEU A 33 -6.12 19.42 -8.41
CA LEU A 33 -4.98 18.59 -8.00
C LEU A 33 -3.74 18.90 -8.86
N TYR A 34 -3.93 19.41 -10.08
CA TYR A 34 -2.81 19.74 -10.96
C TYR A 34 -2.16 21.07 -10.59
N ASP A 35 -2.95 22.03 -10.11
CA ASP A 35 -2.49 23.39 -9.78
C ASP A 35 -1.89 23.49 -8.37
N ASN A 36 -2.31 22.63 -7.44
CA ASN A 36 -1.86 22.66 -6.04
C ASN A 36 -0.53 21.92 -5.78
N TYR A 37 0.00 21.19 -6.77
CA TYR A 37 1.20 20.36 -6.60
C TYR A 37 2.32 20.78 -7.55
N HIS A 38 3.55 20.39 -7.23
CA HIS A 38 4.73 20.69 -8.04
C HIS A 38 4.83 19.88 -9.34
N LYS A 39 3.77 19.11 -9.67
CA LYS A 39 3.62 18.31 -10.89
C LYS A 39 4.73 17.26 -11.03
N THR A 40 5.31 16.83 -9.92
CA THR A 40 6.32 15.77 -9.91
C THR A 40 5.66 14.41 -9.80
N SER A 41 6.32 13.34 -10.27
CA SER A 41 5.82 11.97 -10.11
C SER A 41 5.67 11.57 -8.64
N TYR A 42 6.48 12.16 -7.75
CA TYR A 42 6.40 11.93 -6.30
C TYR A 42 5.13 12.53 -5.70
N ASP A 43 4.72 13.73 -6.13
CA ASP A 43 3.48 14.36 -5.67
C ASP A 43 2.26 13.46 -5.94
N PHE A 44 2.16 12.91 -7.16
CA PHE A 44 1.08 12.01 -7.53
C PHE A 44 1.15 10.68 -6.78
N PHE A 45 2.36 10.18 -6.50
CA PHE A 45 2.54 9.00 -5.66
C PHE A 45 1.98 9.23 -4.25
N LYS A 46 2.24 10.39 -3.64
CA LYS A 46 1.76 10.74 -2.29
C LYS A 46 0.25 10.94 -2.20
N LEU A 47 -0.45 11.14 -3.33
CA LEU A 47 -1.93 11.10 -3.37
C LEU A 47 -2.49 9.70 -3.13
N LEU A 48 -1.76 8.67 -3.53
CA LEU A 48 -2.16 7.26 -3.37
C LEU A 48 -1.62 6.67 -2.08
N ILE A 49 -0.35 6.96 -1.78
CA ILE A 49 0.36 6.48 -0.60
C ILE A 49 0.65 7.68 0.30
N THR A 50 -0.33 7.99 1.15
CA THR A 50 -0.25 9.12 2.07
C THR A 50 0.72 8.85 3.22
N ASP A 51 1.13 9.92 3.91
CA ASP A 51 1.95 9.82 5.13
C ASP A 51 1.30 8.93 6.20
N ASP A 52 -0.02 9.00 6.34
CA ASP A 52 -0.76 8.16 7.29
C ASP A 52 -0.64 6.67 6.97
N ILE A 53 -0.69 6.30 5.68
CA ILE A 53 -0.51 4.91 5.24
C ILE A 53 0.91 4.45 5.55
N ILE A 54 1.91 5.28 5.24
CA ILE A 54 3.32 4.94 5.51
C ILE A 54 3.53 4.80 7.02
N GLN A 55 3.00 5.71 7.82
CA GLN A 55 3.09 5.67 9.27
C GLN A 55 2.39 4.44 9.84
N LEU A 56 1.24 4.04 9.29
CA LEU A 56 0.57 2.80 9.65
C LEU A 56 1.46 1.60 9.34
N CYS A 57 2.06 1.53 8.15
CA CYS A 57 3.00 0.46 7.78
C CYS A 57 4.19 0.38 8.75
N VAL A 58 4.79 1.52 9.11
CA VAL A 58 5.87 1.60 10.10
C VAL A 58 5.41 1.03 11.45
N THR A 59 4.28 1.53 11.95
CA THR A 59 3.72 1.15 13.25
C THR A 59 3.45 -0.36 13.31
N GLU A 60 2.81 -0.90 12.28
CA GLU A 60 2.44 -2.31 12.20
C GLU A 60 3.66 -3.22 12.03
N THR A 61 4.65 -2.81 11.23
CA THR A 61 5.90 -3.57 11.04
C THR A 61 6.69 -3.65 12.33
N ASN A 62 6.83 -2.54 13.05
CA ASN A 62 7.54 -2.51 14.34
C ASN A 62 6.79 -3.31 15.41
N ARG A 63 5.46 -3.20 15.46
CA ARG A 63 4.62 -4.02 16.34
C ARG A 63 4.82 -5.51 16.08
N TYR A 64 4.79 -5.93 14.82
CA TYR A 64 5.02 -7.32 14.45
C TYR A 64 6.43 -7.78 14.84
N ALA A 65 7.46 -6.97 14.56
CA ALA A 65 8.83 -7.30 14.93
C ALA A 65 9.00 -7.48 16.45
N ALA A 66 8.38 -6.62 17.26
CA ALA A 66 8.38 -6.75 18.72
C ALA A 66 7.70 -8.05 19.18
N GLN A 67 6.56 -8.41 18.57
CA GLN A 67 5.87 -9.67 18.87
C GLN A 67 6.72 -10.89 18.50
N GLU A 68 7.38 -10.87 17.34
CA GLU A 68 8.25 -11.97 16.90
C GLU A 68 9.54 -12.07 17.74
N LYS A 69 10.11 -10.95 18.19
CA LYS A 69 11.20 -10.94 19.17
C LYS A 69 10.81 -11.65 20.46
N ALA A 70 9.61 -11.37 20.97
CA ALA A 70 9.10 -11.97 22.21
C ALA A 70 8.86 -13.48 22.09
N LYS A 71 8.54 -13.98 20.88
CA LYS A 71 8.35 -15.41 20.60
C LYS A 71 9.67 -16.18 20.38
N GLY A 72 10.77 -15.48 20.09
CA GLY A 72 11.95 -16.06 19.46
C GLY A 72 13.03 -16.67 20.38
N SER A 73 13.82 -17.58 19.80
CA SER A 73 15.05 -18.15 20.38
C SER A 73 16.22 -17.15 20.35
N ARG A 74 17.15 -17.24 21.33
CA ARG A 74 18.28 -16.32 21.58
C ARG A 74 19.23 -16.02 20.41
N ARG A 75 19.10 -16.69 19.26
CA ARG A 75 19.99 -16.54 18.07
C ARG A 75 19.26 -16.20 16.76
N SER A 76 17.98 -15.81 16.82
CA SER A 76 17.24 -15.45 15.61
C SER A 76 17.59 -14.04 15.12
N ARG A 77 17.65 -13.84 13.79
CA ARG A 77 17.88 -12.52 13.15
C ARG A 77 16.91 -11.45 13.62
N ILE A 78 15.70 -11.83 14.05
CA ILE A 78 14.71 -10.90 14.59
C ILE A 78 15.19 -10.24 15.89
N GLN A 79 16.09 -10.85 16.66
CA GLN A 79 16.67 -10.22 17.86
C GLN A 79 17.52 -8.99 17.52
N GLU A 80 18.13 -8.96 16.34
CA GLU A 80 18.92 -7.83 15.83
C GLU A 80 18.05 -6.79 15.09
N TRP A 81 16.74 -7.01 14.98
CA TRP A 81 15.84 -6.08 14.31
C TRP A 81 15.88 -4.70 14.98
N LYS A 82 15.93 -3.66 14.17
CA LYS A 82 15.79 -2.27 14.61
C LYS A 82 14.48 -1.73 14.05
N ASP A 83 13.78 -0.96 14.85
CA ASP A 83 12.52 -0.38 14.45
C ASP A 83 12.71 0.46 13.19
N THR A 84 11.86 0.21 12.20
CA THR A 84 11.87 0.93 10.92
C THR A 84 11.31 2.33 11.10
N THR A 85 11.77 3.23 10.25
CA THR A 85 11.33 4.64 10.20
C THR A 85 10.49 4.91 8.96
N GLN A 86 9.81 6.07 8.93
CA GLN A 86 9.05 6.51 7.76
C GLN A 86 9.94 6.63 6.51
N ASP A 87 11.13 7.20 6.66
CA ASP A 87 12.11 7.36 5.59
C ASP A 87 12.60 6.00 5.03
N GLU A 88 12.86 5.03 5.89
CA GLU A 88 13.20 3.66 5.46
C GLU A 88 12.03 2.98 4.76
N MET A 89 10.80 3.18 5.24
CA MET A 89 9.60 2.61 4.64
C MET A 89 9.31 3.21 3.25
N GLU A 90 9.49 4.53 3.07
CA GLU A 90 9.38 5.17 1.78
C GLU A 90 10.40 4.62 0.77
N LYS A 91 11.67 4.47 1.20
CA LYS A 91 12.71 3.87 0.38
C LYS A 91 12.38 2.43 0.01
N PHE A 92 11.87 1.65 0.96
CA PHE A 92 11.46 0.27 0.74
C PHE A 92 10.34 0.16 -0.30
N ILE A 93 9.31 1.01 -0.22
CA ILE A 93 8.24 1.08 -1.23
C ILE A 93 8.82 1.50 -2.59
N GLY A 94 9.75 2.46 -2.61
CA GLY A 94 10.52 2.84 -3.80
C GLY A 94 11.24 1.65 -4.45
N CYS A 95 11.91 0.82 -3.66
CA CYS A 95 12.53 -0.41 -4.13
C CYS A 95 11.50 -1.39 -4.73
N ILE A 96 10.34 -1.58 -4.08
CA ILE A 96 9.26 -2.44 -4.59
C ILE A 96 8.75 -1.92 -5.94
N MET A 97 8.52 -0.62 -6.06
CA MET A 97 8.10 -0.01 -7.32
C MET A 97 9.13 -0.25 -8.42
N TRP A 98 10.42 -0.07 -8.12
CA TRP A 98 11.50 -0.34 -9.06
C TRP A 98 11.55 -1.81 -9.50
N MET A 99 11.32 -2.76 -8.58
CA MET A 99 11.21 -4.18 -8.92
C MET A 99 10.01 -4.49 -9.82
N GLY A 100 8.91 -3.72 -9.69
CA GLY A 100 7.77 -3.80 -10.60
C GLY A 100 8.10 -3.31 -12.01
N LEU A 101 9.02 -2.35 -12.14
CA LEU A 101 9.49 -1.83 -13.43
C LEU A 101 10.55 -2.74 -14.08
N VAL A 102 11.43 -3.33 -13.28
CA VAL A 102 12.54 -4.18 -13.73
C VAL A 102 12.35 -5.58 -13.20
N ALA A 103 11.70 -6.45 -13.96
CA ALA A 103 11.48 -7.83 -13.55
C ALA A 103 12.76 -8.68 -13.67
N LEU A 104 13.27 -9.18 -12.54
CA LEU A 104 14.32 -10.19 -12.47
C LEU A 104 13.75 -11.60 -12.27
N PRO A 105 14.47 -12.67 -12.68
CA PRO A 105 13.96 -14.05 -12.65
C PRO A 105 13.64 -14.59 -11.25
N SER A 106 14.13 -13.94 -10.19
CA SER A 106 13.79 -14.31 -8.81
C SER A 106 13.94 -13.13 -7.87
N ILE A 107 13.26 -13.18 -6.72
CA ILE A 107 13.40 -12.18 -5.66
C ILE A 107 14.84 -12.06 -5.16
N ASN A 108 15.56 -13.18 -5.10
CA ASN A 108 16.95 -13.22 -4.64
C ASN A 108 17.92 -12.51 -5.61
N ALA A 109 17.56 -12.45 -6.90
CA ALA A 109 18.39 -11.78 -7.89
C ALA A 109 18.49 -10.27 -7.65
N TYR A 110 17.45 -9.63 -7.10
CA TYR A 110 17.47 -8.20 -6.73
C TYR A 110 18.48 -7.86 -5.63
N TRP A 111 18.83 -8.85 -4.81
CA TRP A 111 19.74 -8.69 -3.68
C TRP A 111 21.11 -9.37 -3.95
N SER A 112 21.33 -9.84 -5.18
CA SER A 112 22.55 -10.56 -5.57
C SER A 112 23.68 -9.57 -5.91
N LYS A 113 24.89 -9.86 -5.42
CA LYS A 113 26.12 -9.12 -5.75
C LYS A 113 26.85 -9.68 -6.98
N SER A 114 26.26 -10.66 -7.67
CA SER A 114 26.88 -11.26 -8.87
C SER A 114 27.05 -10.23 -9.97
N PHE A 115 28.16 -10.29 -10.70
CA PHE A 115 28.49 -9.37 -11.79
C PHE A 115 27.43 -9.37 -12.91
N ILE A 116 26.69 -10.48 -13.07
CA ILE A 116 25.64 -10.65 -14.07
C ILE A 116 24.46 -9.69 -13.82
N TYR A 117 24.24 -9.28 -12.56
CA TYR A 117 23.13 -8.41 -12.16
C TYR A 117 23.60 -6.99 -11.76
N LYS A 118 24.89 -6.69 -11.91
CA LYS A 118 25.44 -5.35 -11.66
C LYS A 118 25.14 -4.47 -12.88
N LYS A 119 24.26 -3.48 -12.70
CA LYS A 119 24.06 -2.37 -13.65
C LYS A 119 25.08 -1.26 -13.43
#